data_AF-A0A2E8J0W7-F1
#
_entry.id   AF-A0A2E8J0W7-F1
#
_cell.length_a   1.000
_cell.length_b   1.000
_cell.length_c   1.000
_cell.angle_alpha   90.00
_cell.angle_beta   90.00
_cell.angle_gamma   90.00
#
_symmetry.space_group_name_H-M   'P 1'
#
loop_
_entity.id
_entity.type
_entity.pdbx_description
1 polymer ?
#
loop_
_entity_poly.entity_id
_entity_poly.type
_entity_poly.pdbx_seq_one_letter_code
_entity_poly.pdbx_strand_id
1 'polypeptide(L)' 'MTLSRNISLKPDQSALLFVDVQNFAAHPKGAEFSGLTSNEFTDRYGWFFNELETRVIPNMQAIQSACRNSNIEV' A
#
# COMPACT_ATOMS: atom_id res chain seq x y z
N MET A 1 10.13 29.18 -6.93
CA MET A 1 9.78 28.17 -5.89
C MET A 1 11.03 27.37 -5.58
N THR A 2 11.41 27.24 -4.31
CA THR A 2 12.56 26.42 -3.90
C THR A 2 12.05 25.02 -3.59
N LEU A 3 12.51 24.01 -4.33
CA LEU A 3 12.19 22.61 -4.04
C LEU A 3 12.95 22.17 -2.78
N SER A 4 12.25 21.59 -1.81
CA SER A 4 12.84 20.97 -0.63
C SER A 4 12.45 19.50 -0.57
N ARG A 5 13.43 18.62 -0.27
CA ARG A 5 13.24 17.16 -0.23
C ARG A 5 13.19 16.59 1.19
N ASN A 6 13.84 17.26 2.15
CA ASN A 6 13.97 16.78 3.53
C ASN A 6 13.31 17.79 4.48
N ILE A 7 11.99 17.72 4.60
CA ILE A 7 11.22 18.54 5.53
C ILE A 7 10.77 17.63 6.67
N SER A 8 11.03 18.04 7.90
CA SER A 8 10.52 17.33 9.07
C SER A 8 8.99 17.31 9.06
N LEU A 9 8.40 16.16 9.36
CA LEU A 9 6.96 16.04 9.50
C LEU A 9 6.48 16.85 10.71
N LYS A 10 5.39 17.59 10.51
CA LYS A 10 4.63 18.25 11.57
C LYS A 10 3.30 17.52 11.72
N PRO A 11 3.03 16.86 12.85
CA PRO A 11 1.87 15.97 12.97
C PRO A 11 0.53 16.63 12.65
N ASP A 12 0.35 17.89 13.04
CA ASP A 12 -0.84 18.72 12.83
C ASP A 12 -0.99 19.29 11.40
N GLN A 13 0.01 19.06 10.54
CA GLN A 13 0.04 19.54 9.15
C GLN A 13 0.35 18.41 8.15
N SER A 14 0.24 17.15 8.60
CA SER A 14 0.59 15.97 7.82
C SER A 14 -0.53 14.94 7.91
N ALA A 15 -0.72 14.18 6.83
CA ALA A 15 -1.62 13.04 6.77
C ALA A 15 -0.95 11.88 6.03
N LEU A 16 -1.31 10.65 6.37
CA LEU A 16 -0.96 9.45 5.63
C LEU A 16 -2.14 9.08 4.72
N LEU A 17 -1.93 9.12 3.41
CA LEU A 17 -2.92 8.69 2.43
C LEU A 17 -2.48 7.38 1.78
N PHE A 18 -3.32 6.36 1.88
CA PHE A 18 -3.21 5.17 1.04
C PHE A 18 -4.15 5.30 -0.17
N VAL A 19 -3.60 5.10 -1.36
CA VAL A 19 -4.34 5.23 -2.62
C VAL A 19 -4.64 3.84 -3.17
N ASP A 20 -5.90 3.60 -3.50
CA ASP A 20 -6.41 2.43 -4.23
C ASP A 20 -6.05 1.05 -3.64
N VAL A 21 -5.99 0.95 -2.31
CA VAL A 21 -5.78 -0.33 -1.59
C VAL A 21 -7.12 -1.09 -1.44
N GLN A 22 -7.69 -1.47 -2.58
CA GLN A 22 -8.99 -2.10 -2.64
C GLN A 22 -8.85 -3.59 -2.96
N ASN A 23 -9.74 -4.43 -2.40
CA ASN A 23 -9.78 -5.87 -2.72
C ASN A 23 -9.92 -6.16 -4.23
N PHE A 24 -10.39 -5.19 -5.02
CA PHE A 24 -10.46 -5.29 -6.48
C PHE A 24 -9.09 -5.59 -7.10
N ALA A 25 -8.03 -4.90 -6.66
CA ALA A 25 -6.69 -4.94 -7.25
C ALA A 25 -5.60 -5.44 -6.30
N ALA A 26 -5.78 -5.25 -4.98
CA ALA A 26 -4.80 -5.60 -3.96
C ALA A 26 -5.04 -6.97 -3.30
N HIS A 27 -5.95 -7.79 -3.85
CA HIS A 27 -6.22 -9.13 -3.35
C HIS A 27 -6.15 -10.16 -4.50
N PRO A 28 -5.55 -11.35 -4.30
CA PRO A 28 -5.40 -12.36 -5.38
C PRO A 28 -6.72 -12.83 -5.99
N LYS A 29 -7.81 -12.73 -5.22
CA LYS A 29 -9.18 -13.02 -5.66
C LYS A 29 -9.98 -11.78 -6.06
N GLY A 30 -9.29 -10.67 -6.31
CA GLY A 30 -9.90 -9.43 -6.76
C GLY A 30 -10.56 -9.59 -8.13
N ALA A 31 -11.61 -8.82 -8.38
CA ALA A 31 -12.34 -8.89 -9.64
C ALA A 31 -11.46 -8.53 -10.85
N GLU A 32 -10.36 -7.79 -10.66
CA GLU A 32 -9.37 -7.49 -11.70
C GLU A 32 -8.74 -8.77 -12.30
N PHE A 33 -8.59 -9.82 -11.50
CA PHE A 33 -7.93 -11.07 -11.91
C PHE A 33 -8.92 -12.19 -12.25
N SER A 34 -10.21 -11.88 -12.25
CA SER A 34 -11.26 -12.86 -12.56
C SER A 34 -11.13 -13.33 -14.01
N GLY A 35 -11.19 -14.65 -14.21
CA GLY A 35 -11.08 -15.27 -15.52
C GLY A 35 -9.67 -15.71 -15.91
N LEU A 36 -8.64 -15.39 -15.11
CA LEU A 36 -7.31 -15.97 -15.29
C LEU A 36 -7.25 -17.39 -14.73
N THR A 37 -6.55 -18.28 -15.43
CA THR A 37 -6.14 -19.56 -14.86
C THR A 37 -5.06 -19.35 -13.80
N SER A 38 -4.86 -20.33 -12.91
CA SER A 38 -3.82 -20.25 -11.88
C SER A 38 -2.42 -20.03 -12.46
N ASN A 39 -2.11 -20.66 -13.60
CA ASN A 39 -0.80 -20.50 -14.25
C ASN A 39 -0.65 -19.08 -14.81
N GLU A 40 -1.63 -18.56 -15.53
CA GLU A 40 -1.61 -17.18 -16.06
C GLU A 40 -1.52 -16.14 -14.94
N PHE A 41 -2.19 -16.39 -13.82
CA PHE A 41 -2.11 -15.54 -12.64
C PHE A 41 -0.70 -15.55 -12.04
N THR A 42 -0.14 -16.73 -11.79
CA THR A 42 1.20 -16.86 -11.19
C THR A 42 2.28 -16.27 -12.10
N ASP A 43 2.23 -16.56 -13.40
CA ASP A 43 3.23 -16.09 -14.37
C ASP A 43 3.24 -14.56 -14.48
N ARG A 44 2.07 -13.91 -14.35
CA ARG A 44 1.93 -12.46 -14.54
C ARG A 44 1.98 -11.66 -13.24
N TYR A 45 1.41 -12.19 -12.16
CA TYR A 45 1.15 -11.46 -10.91
C TYR A 45 1.74 -12.14 -9.66
N GLY A 46 2.35 -13.32 -9.78
CA GLY A 46 2.91 -14.03 -8.63
C GLY A 46 3.94 -13.20 -7.87
N TRP A 47 4.87 -12.56 -8.59
CA TRP A 47 5.85 -11.66 -7.97
C TRP A 47 5.18 -10.46 -7.29
N PHE A 48 4.19 -9.84 -7.95
CA PHE A 48 3.48 -8.68 -7.42
C PHE A 48 2.77 -9.00 -6.09
N PHE A 49 2.05 -10.12 -6.03
CA PHE A 49 1.36 -10.52 -4.81
C PHE A 49 2.32 -10.98 -3.71
N ASN A 50 3.44 -11.60 -4.07
CA ASN A 50 4.50 -11.90 -3.11
C ASN A 50 5.05 -10.60 -2.47
N GLU A 51 5.30 -9.56 -3.25
CA GLU A 51 5.73 -8.26 -2.72
C GLU A 51 4.65 -7.60 -1.85
N LEU A 52 3.38 -7.68 -2.28
CA LEU A 52 2.26 -7.15 -1.50
C LEU A 52 2.17 -7.81 -0.12
N GLU A 53 2.19 -9.14 -0.07
CA GLU A 53 2.01 -9.91 1.15
C GLU A 53 3.21 -9.85 2.08
N THR A 54 4.43 -10.02 1.54
CA THR A 54 5.63 -10.17 2.37
C THR A 54 6.24 -8.85 2.80
N ARG A 55 5.95 -7.74 2.10
CA ARG A 55 6.64 -6.47 2.32
C ARG A 55 5.71 -5.26 2.35
N VAL A 56 4.89 -5.05 1.33
CA VAL A 56 4.15 -3.77 1.19
C VAL A 56 3.05 -3.64 2.23
N ILE A 57 2.12 -4.60 2.32
CA ILE A 57 0.99 -4.54 3.26
C ILE A 57 1.47 -4.49 4.73
N PRO A 58 2.45 -5.32 5.17
CA PRO A 58 3.00 -5.20 6.51
C PRO A 58 3.60 -3.81 6.81
N ASN A 59 4.34 -3.23 5.86
CA ASN A 59 4.90 -1.88 6.04
C ASN A 59 3.83 -0.79 6.08
N MET A 60 2.76 -0.93 5.29
CA MET A 60 1.59 -0.05 5.36
C MET A 60 0.92 -0.11 6.74
N GLN A 61 0.75 -1.30 7.30
CA GLN A 61 0.21 -1.46 8.65
C GLN A 61 1.12 -0.84 9.72
N ALA A 62 2.44 -1.02 9.58
CA ALA A 62 3.42 -0.45 10.50
C ALA A 62 3.40 1.08 10.49
N ILE A 63 3.43 1.72 9.31
CA ILE A 63 3.40 3.19 9.21
C ILE A 63 2.05 3.76 9.63
N GLN A 64 0.94 3.09 9.29
CA GLN A 64 -0.39 3.47 9.77
C GLN A 64 -0.47 3.48 11.29
N SER A 65 0.06 2.43 11.93
CA SER A 65 0.09 2.34 13.39
C SER A 65 0.96 3.44 14.01
N ALA A 66 2.12 3.73 13.41
CA ALA A 66 2.99 4.82 13.86
C ALA A 66 2.33 6.20 13.73
N CYS A 67 1.62 6.46 12.62
CA CYS A 67 0.87 7.70 12.43
C CYS A 67 -0.25 7.85 13.46
N ARG A 68 -1.07 6.81 13.68
CA ARG A 68 -2.13 6.81 14.71
C ARG A 68 -1.58 7.07 16.11
N ASN A 69 -0.48 6.41 16.48
CA ASN A 69 0.17 6.60 17.78
C ASN A 69 0.76 8.01 17.95
N SER A 70 1.09 8.68 16.84
CA SER A 70 1.66 10.04 16.82
C SER A 70 0.60 11.13 16.60
N ASN A 71 -0.69 10.77 16.61
CA ASN A 71 -1.81 11.68 16.28
C ASN A 71 -1.69 12.37 14.92
N ILE A 72 -1.12 11.67 13.93
CA ILE A 72 -1.13 12.08 12.52
C ILE A 72 -2.42 11.54 11.89
N GLU A 73 -3.06 12.35 11.02
CA GLU A 73 -4.24 11.94 10.27
C GLU A 73 -3.94 10.74 9.35
N VAL A 74 -4.84 9.75 9.35
CA VAL A 74 -4.77 8.51 8.57
C VAL A 74 -6.14 8.25 7.97
#